data_AF-A0A1Q2L0X8-F1
#
_entry.id   AF-A0A1Q2L0X8-F1
#
_cell.length_a   1.000
_cell.length_b   1.000
_cell.length_c   1.000
_cell.angle_alpha   90.00
_cell.angle_beta   90.00
_cell.angle_gamma   90.00
#
_symmetry.space_group_name_H-M   'P 1'
#
loop_
_entity.id
_entity.type
_entity.pdbx_description
1 polymer ?
#
loop_
_entity_poly.entity_id
_entity_poly.type
_entity_poly.pdbx_seq_one_letter_code
_entity_poly.pdbx_strand_id
1 'polypeptide(L)'
;MNTRAAWRSIWLKTSFAQTKEGKWLASNAHKYGFILRYPNGKEGITGYMYEPWHFRYVGSVGAGKIKASGKTLEEYVGISGG
;
A
#
# COMPACT_ATOMS: atom_id res chain seq x y z
N MET A 1 33.26 22.08 -7.41
CA MET A 1 32.39 21.96 -6.22
C MET A 1 31.33 20.90 -6.51
N ASN A 2 31.46 19.68 -5.96
CA ASN A 2 30.49 18.60 -6.11
C ASN A 2 29.95 18.25 -4.73
N THR A 3 28.91 18.96 -4.31
CA THR A 3 28.27 18.74 -3.01
C THR A 3 27.18 17.68 -3.17
N ARG A 4 27.55 16.45 -2.79
CA ARG A 4 26.71 15.41 -2.17
C ARG A 4 25.25 15.42 -2.63
N ALA A 5 24.93 14.48 -3.51
CA ALA A 5 23.58 14.04 -3.81
C ALA A 5 22.75 13.97 -2.51
N ALA A 6 21.67 14.74 -2.46
CA ALA A 6 20.65 14.61 -1.43
C ALA A 6 20.23 13.14 -1.35
N TRP A 7 20.32 12.56 -0.16
CA TRP A 7 19.87 11.22 0.18
C TRP A 7 18.40 11.07 -0.25
N ARG A 8 18.17 10.53 -1.44
CA ARG A 8 16.83 10.39 -2.04
C ARG A 8 16.06 9.33 -1.25
N SER A 9 15.39 9.73 -0.17
CA SER A 9 14.44 8.87 0.54
C SER A 9 13.25 8.60 -0.38
N ILE A 10 13.26 7.44 -1.03
CA ILE A 10 12.17 6.93 -1.87
C ILE A 10 11.05 6.29 -1.03
N TRP A 11 11.35 5.94 0.22
CA TRP A 11 10.55 5.06 1.07
C TRP A 11 9.19 5.61 1.47
N LEU A 12 8.98 6.93 1.45
CA LEU A 12 7.70 7.58 1.78
C LEU A 12 7.17 8.41 0.61
N LYS A 13 7.42 7.95 -0.62
CA LYS A 13 7.02 8.64 -1.85
C LYS A 13 6.37 7.68 -2.83
N THR A 14 5.53 8.22 -3.71
CA THR A 14 4.85 7.43 -4.75
C THR A 14 5.85 6.70 -5.66
N SER A 15 7.07 7.23 -5.79
CA SER A 15 8.17 6.58 -6.51
C SER A 15 8.60 5.24 -5.91
N PHE A 16 8.25 4.92 -4.66
CA PHE A 16 8.47 3.58 -4.08
C PHE A 16 7.77 2.48 -4.90
N ALA A 17 6.60 2.77 -5.48
CA ALA A 17 5.87 1.83 -6.34
C ALA A 17 6.69 1.34 -7.55
N GLN A 18 7.70 2.11 -7.95
CA GLN A 18 8.53 1.82 -9.12
C GLN A 18 9.74 0.95 -8.81
N THR A 19 10.11 0.80 -7.53
CA THR A 19 11.24 -0.05 -7.14
C THR A 19 10.88 -1.53 -7.23
N LYS A 20 11.88 -2.40 -7.19
CA LYS A 20 11.67 -3.86 -7.21
C LYS A 20 10.91 -4.30 -5.94
N GLU A 21 11.24 -3.69 -4.81
CA GLU A 21 10.67 -3.96 -3.50
C GLU A 21 9.22 -3.53 -3.42
N GLY A 22 8.88 -2.32 -3.92
CA GLY A 22 7.50 -1.84 -3.96
C GLY A 22 6.59 -2.74 -4.82
N LYS A 23 7.07 -3.14 -6.01
CA LYS A 23 6.35 -4.08 -6.89
C LYS A 23 6.18 -5.46 -6.24
N TRP A 24 7.22 -5.94 -5.55
CA TRP A 24 7.17 -7.21 -4.84
C TRP A 24 6.16 -7.16 -3.68
N LEU A 25 6.17 -6.11 -2.87
CA LEU A 25 5.23 -5.95 -1.75
C LEU A 25 3.79 -5.84 -2.23
N ALA A 26 3.50 -5.00 -3.24
CA ALA A 26 2.15 -4.89 -3.80
C ALA A 26 1.58 -6.23 -4.30
N SER A 27 2.47 -7.11 -4.77
CA SER A 27 2.12 -8.44 -5.29
C SER A 27 2.09 -9.52 -4.20
N ASN A 28 2.89 -9.44 -3.14
CA ASN A 28 3.14 -10.55 -2.22
C ASN A 28 2.78 -10.29 -0.75
N ALA A 29 2.60 -9.04 -0.32
CA ALA A 29 2.39 -8.70 1.10
C ALA A 29 1.24 -9.48 1.77
N HIS A 30 0.18 -9.80 1.01
CA HIS A 30 -0.98 -10.55 1.49
C HIS A 30 -0.63 -11.97 1.96
N LYS A 31 0.41 -12.59 1.38
CA LYS A 31 0.91 -13.91 1.80
C LYS A 31 1.47 -13.88 3.23
N TYR A 32 1.83 -12.70 3.72
CA TYR A 32 2.40 -12.47 5.04
C TYR A 32 1.43 -11.72 5.97
N GLY A 33 0.16 -11.62 5.59
CA GLY A 33 -0.87 -10.98 6.41
C GLY A 33 -0.96 -9.47 6.27
N PHE A 34 -0.32 -8.87 5.24
CA PHE A 34 -0.36 -7.43 5.00
C PHE A 34 -1.14 -7.06 3.74
N ILE A 35 -1.84 -5.94 3.76
CA ILE A 35 -2.46 -5.32 2.59
C ILE A 35 -1.82 -3.97 2.29
N LEU A 36 -1.75 -3.60 1.00
CA LEU A 36 -1.47 -2.21 0.62
C LEU A 36 -2.68 -1.37 1.05
N ARG A 37 -2.50 -0.54 2.08
CA ARG A 37 -3.62 0.03 2.82
C ARG A 37 -4.33 1.15 2.05
N TYR A 38 -3.56 1.94 1.32
CA TYR A 38 -4.03 3.09 0.53
C TYR A 38 -3.59 2.93 -0.93
N PRO A 39 -4.35 2.16 -1.74
CA PRO A 39 -4.05 1.95 -3.14
C PRO A 39 -4.46 3.15 -4.00
N ASN A 40 -3.83 3.26 -5.20
CA ASN A 40 -4.10 4.33 -6.15
C ASN A 40 -5.56 4.30 -6.65
N GLY A 41 -6.22 5.46 -6.72
CA GLY A 41 -7.59 5.58 -7.22
C GLY A 41 -8.68 5.19 -6.21
N LYS A 42 -8.33 5.07 -4.92
CA LYS A 42 -9.25 4.75 -3.82
C LYS A 42 -9.28 5.84 -2.74
N GLU A 43 -8.88 7.05 -3.10
CA GLU A 43 -8.80 8.19 -2.20
C GLU A 43 -10.18 8.58 -1.66
N GLY A 44 -11.21 8.62 -2.51
CA GLY A 44 -12.59 8.92 -2.10
C GLY A 44 -13.32 7.78 -1.38
N ILE A 45 -12.62 6.69 -1.04
CA ILE A 45 -13.14 5.60 -0.21
C ILE A 45 -12.35 5.54 1.09
N THR A 46 -11.03 5.63 1.00
CA THR A 46 -10.13 5.49 2.15
C THR A 46 -9.91 6.81 2.89
N GLY A 47 -10.13 7.95 2.25
CA GLY A 47 -9.79 9.28 2.76
C GLY A 47 -8.30 9.64 2.68
N TYR A 48 -7.44 8.75 2.17
CA TYR A 48 -5.99 8.96 2.07
C TYR A 48 -5.51 8.89 0.63
N MET A 49 -4.49 9.70 0.31
CA MET A 49 -3.80 9.64 -0.97
C MET A 49 -3.11 8.29 -1.19
N TYR A 50 -2.72 8.00 -2.42
CA TYR A 50 -1.93 6.80 -2.72
C TYR A 50 -0.61 6.74 -1.93
N GLU A 51 -0.47 5.72 -1.08
CA GLU A 51 0.73 5.47 -0.27
C GLU A 51 1.30 4.06 -0.55
N PRO A 52 2.10 3.85 -1.63
CA PRO A 52 2.67 2.54 -1.97
C PRO A 52 3.56 1.92 -0.91
N TRP A 53 3.98 2.70 0.09
CA TRP A 53 4.82 2.27 1.21
C TRP A 53 4.00 1.81 2.42
N HIS A 54 2.70 2.10 2.47
CA HIS A 54 1.87 1.87 3.64
C HIS A 54 1.20 0.50 3.61
N PHE A 55 1.66 -0.40 4.47
CA PHE A 55 1.09 -1.74 4.61
C PHE A 55 0.45 -1.94 5.99
N ARG A 56 -0.77 -2.50 6.01
CA ARG A 56 -1.52 -2.80 7.23
C ARG A 56 -1.56 -4.31 7.45
N TYR A 57 -1.13 -4.77 8.62
CA TYR A 57 -1.32 -6.15 9.04
C TYR A 57 -2.79 -6.44 9.37
N VAL A 58 -3.39 -7.44 8.75
CA VAL A 58 -4.79 -7.84 8.97
C VAL A 58 -4.91 -9.36 9.19
N GLY A 59 -3.78 -10.04 9.43
CA GLY A 59 -3.70 -11.49 9.53
C GLY A 59 -3.65 -12.17 8.16
N SER A 60 -3.01 -13.34 8.09
CA SER A 60 -2.78 -14.09 6.83
C SER A 60 -4.07 -14.42 6.09
N VAL A 61 -5.09 -14.93 6.80
CA VAL A 61 -6.39 -15.28 6.22
C VAL A 61 -7.13 -14.04 5.71
N GLY A 62 -7.17 -12.97 6.52
CA GLY A 62 -7.84 -11.72 6.15
C GLY A 62 -7.20 -11.04 4.94
N ALA A 63 -5.86 -10.94 4.94
CA ALA A 63 -5.12 -10.28 3.87
C ALA A 63 -5.29 -11.00 2.54
N GLY A 64 -5.29 -12.34 2.53
CA GLY A 64 -5.56 -13.14 1.34
C GLY A 64 -6.95 -12.86 0.76
N LYS A 65 -8.00 -12.86 1.61
CA LYS A 65 -9.37 -12.59 1.19
C LYS A 65 -9.56 -11.17 0.67
N ILE A 66 -8.99 -10.18 1.36
CA ILE A 66 -9.05 -8.77 0.93
C ILE A 66 -8.35 -8.62 -0.42
N LYS A 67 -7.13 -9.15 -0.58
CA LYS A 67 -6.39 -9.07 -1.85
C LYS A 67 -7.16 -9.71 -3.00
N ALA A 68 -7.76 -10.89 -2.78
CA ALA A 68 -8.53 -11.59 -3.80
C ALA A 68 -9.80 -10.84 -4.22
N SER A 69 -10.40 -10.08 -3.30
CA SER A 69 -11.61 -9.30 -3.59
C SER A 69 -11.34 -8.03 -4.41
N GLY A 70 -10.09 -7.56 -4.48
CA GLY A 70 -9.74 -6.28 -5.10
C GLY A 70 -10.25 -5.04 -4.36
N LYS A 71 -10.83 -5.22 -3.17
CA LYS A 71 -11.41 -4.14 -2.35
C LYS A 71 -10.37 -3.52 -1.41
N THR A 72 -10.63 -2.28 -1.02
CA THR A 72 -10.05 -1.65 0.17
C THR A 72 -10.54 -2.35 1.45
N LEU A 73 -9.96 -1.99 2.60
CA LEU A 73 -10.40 -2.55 3.88
C LEU A 73 -11.85 -2.13 4.19
N GLU A 74 -12.17 -0.86 3.96
CA GLU A 74 -13.50 -0.25 4.11
C GLU A 74 -14.56 -1.00 3.30
N GLU A 75 -14.33 -1.15 1.99
CA GLU A 75 -15.22 -1.89 1.08
C GLU A 75 -15.37 -3.37 1.47
N TYR A 76 -14.34 -3.96 2.10
CA TYR A 76 -14.35 -5.36 2.51
C TYR A 76 -15.17 -5.58 3.78
N VAL A 77 -15.05 -4.70 4.78
CA VAL A 77 -15.75 -4.82 6.06
C VAL A 77 -17.08 -4.06 6.11
N GLY A 78 -17.41 -3.30 5.06
CA GLY A 78 -18.69 -2.62 4.92
C GLY A 78 -18.83 -1.39 5.81
N ILE A 79 -17.74 -0.66 6.04
CA ILE A 79 -17.75 0.60 6.80
C ILE A 79 -17.43 1.77 5.88
N SER A 80 -17.91 2.95 6.26
CA SER A 80 -17.51 4.20 5.63
C SER A 80 -16.07 4.55 6.01
N GLY A 81 -15.30 5.05 5.05
CA GLY A 81 -14.01 5.69 5.28
C GLY A 81 -14.15 7.21 5.28
N GLY A 82 -13.30 7.88 4.49
CA GLY A 82 -13.38 9.32 4.20
C GLY A 82 -14.09 9.58 2.88
#